data_AF-M6HSM2-F1
#
_entry.id   AF-M6HSM2-F1
#
_cell.length_a   1.000
_cell.length_b   1.000
_cell.length_c   1.000
_cell.angle_alpha   90.00
_cell.angle_beta   90.00
_cell.angle_gamma   90.00
#
_symmetry.space_group_name_H-M   'P 1'
#
loop_
_entity.id
_entity.type
_entity.pdbx_description
1 polymer ?
#
loop_
_entity_poly.entity_id
_entity_poly.type
_entity_poly.pdbx_seq_one_letter_code
_entity_poly.pdbx_strand_id
1 'polypeptide(L)'
;MGLDFLRSDLILFNYYSFGSLLVTITTFFLAAFFLSLKRKTVATFHLGVAFFTFGLFEIGYFMAAFYYHPIAAYHRWLTGCLILPTITHFTQFFIRYPSNNNRKFGFWMMVFQHILGFIVACFLFILLLFPKRYIILLLIIGILTR
;
A
#
# COMPACT_ATOMS: atom_id res chain seq x y z
N MET A 1 28.63 -20.09 1.72
CA MET A 1 27.85 -18.97 2.31
C MET A 1 27.03 -18.29 1.21
N GLY A 2 26.17 -19.04 0.51
CA GLY A 2 25.57 -18.57 -0.76
C GLY A 2 24.11 -18.94 -1.02
N LEU A 3 23.49 -19.76 -0.16
CA LEU A 3 22.10 -20.23 -0.35
C LEU A 3 21.30 -20.24 0.97
N ASP A 4 21.80 -19.60 2.04
CA ASP A 4 21.17 -19.62 3.36
C ASP A 4 19.79 -18.92 3.37
N PHE A 5 19.45 -18.15 2.32
CA PHE A 5 18.14 -17.51 2.13
C PHE A 5 17.11 -18.40 1.39
N LEU A 6 17.47 -19.62 0.95
CA LEU A 6 16.51 -20.58 0.37
C LEU A 6 16.13 -21.69 1.35
N ARG A 7 16.52 -21.51 2.61
CA ARG A 7 16.23 -22.41 3.71
C ARG A 7 14.73 -22.47 3.99
N SER A 8 14.18 -23.69 3.99
CA SER A 8 12.75 -23.90 4.20
C SER A 8 12.28 -23.52 5.60
N ASP A 9 13.17 -23.49 6.60
CA ASP A 9 12.90 -23.02 7.96
C ASP A 9 12.60 -21.52 8.05
N LEU A 10 12.92 -20.74 7.00
CA LEU A 10 12.58 -19.32 6.90
C LEU A 10 11.15 -19.09 6.37
N ILE A 11 10.51 -20.12 5.83
CA ILE A 11 9.17 -20.06 5.26
C ILE A 11 8.14 -20.38 6.36
N LEU A 12 7.28 -19.41 6.62
CA LEU A 12 6.21 -19.48 7.61
C LEU A 12 4.86 -19.69 6.92
N PHE A 13 4.34 -20.91 7.02
CA PHE A 13 2.94 -21.21 6.70
C PHE A 13 2.13 -21.32 7.99
N ASN A 14 1.74 -20.18 8.54
CA ASN A 14 0.92 -20.08 9.74
C ASN A 14 -0.44 -19.43 9.41
N TYR A 15 -1.29 -19.30 10.42
CA TYR A 15 -2.60 -18.66 10.27
C TYR A 15 -2.49 -17.23 9.69
N TYR A 16 -1.46 -16.48 10.07
CA TYR A 16 -1.27 -15.10 9.63
C TYR A 16 -0.81 -15.00 8.17
N SER A 17 0.10 -15.86 7.72
CA SER A 17 0.51 -15.93 6.31
C SER A 17 -0.63 -16.41 5.42
N PHE A 18 -1.47 -17.34 5.89
CA PHE A 18 -2.65 -17.79 5.15
C PHE A 18 -3.73 -16.71 5.07
N GLY A 19 -4.00 -16.02 6.19
CA GLY A 19 -4.95 -14.90 6.21
C GLY A 19 -4.53 -13.75 5.29
N SER A 20 -3.26 -13.35 5.31
CA SER A 20 -2.74 -12.32 4.41
C SER A 20 -2.74 -12.73 2.94
N LEU A 21 -2.47 -14.01 2.65
CA LEU A 21 -2.60 -14.56 1.29
C LEU A 21 -4.06 -14.50 0.80
N LEU A 22 -5.02 -14.89 1.63
CA LEU A 22 -6.44 -14.85 1.28
C LEU A 22 -6.90 -13.42 0.97
N VAL A 23 -6.48 -12.45 1.78
CA VAL A 23 -6.77 -11.02 1.55
C VAL A 23 -6.13 -10.54 0.24
N THR A 24 -4.87 -10.88 -0.01
CA THR A 24 -4.16 -10.57 -1.27
C THR A 24 -4.92 -11.12 -2.49
N ILE A 25 -5.32 -12.40 -2.46
CA ILE A 25 -6.04 -13.03 -3.58
C ILE A 25 -7.41 -12.38 -3.77
N THR A 26 -8.16 -12.15 -2.70
CA THR A 26 -9.51 -11.58 -2.76
C THR A 26 -9.49 -10.14 -3.30
N THR A 27 -8.50 -9.34 -2.90
CA THR A 27 -8.34 -7.97 -3.39
C THR A 27 -7.99 -7.93 -4.88
N PHE A 28 -7.10 -8.81 -5.35
CA PHE A 28 -6.84 -8.95 -6.80
C PHE A 28 -8.03 -9.47 -7.58
N PHE A 29 -8.79 -10.41 -7.02
CA PHE A 29 -10.03 -10.88 -7.64
C PHE A 29 -11.02 -9.73 -7.82
N LEU A 30 -11.22 -8.89 -6.80
CA LEU A 30 -12.08 -7.70 -6.90
C LEU A 30 -11.54 -6.70 -7.93
N ALA A 31 -10.22 -6.47 -7.95
CA ALA A 31 -9.59 -5.62 -8.95
C ALA A 31 -9.88 -6.10 -10.38
N ALA A 32 -9.65 -7.39 -10.65
CA ALA A 32 -9.94 -8.00 -11.94
C ALA A 32 -11.42 -7.91 -12.30
N PHE A 33 -12.31 -8.21 -11.35
CA PHE A 33 -13.75 -8.10 -11.51
C PHE A 33 -14.17 -6.69 -11.94
N PHE A 34 -13.84 -5.66 -11.15
CA PHE A 34 -14.26 -4.28 -11.45
C PHE A 34 -13.62 -3.73 -12.72
N LEU A 35 -12.35 -4.06 -13.00
CA LEU A 35 -11.66 -3.60 -14.21
C LEU A 35 -12.16 -4.30 -15.48
N SER A 36 -12.65 -5.54 -15.39
CA SER A 36 -13.16 -6.31 -16.54
C SER A 36 -14.55 -5.88 -17.02
N LEU A 37 -15.29 -5.08 -16.24
CA LEU A 37 -16.62 -4.61 -16.62
C LEU A 37 -16.59 -3.76 -17.90
N LYS A 38 -17.39 -4.16 -18.90
CA LYS A 38 -17.43 -3.54 -20.25
C LYS A 38 -18.00 -2.12 -20.28
N ARG A 39 -18.83 -1.73 -19.31
CA ARG A 39 -19.46 -0.40 -19.22
C ARG A 39 -19.33 0.20 -17.80
N LYS A 40 -18.13 0.14 -17.24
CA LYS A 40 -17.82 0.70 -15.92
C LYS A 40 -17.88 2.23 -15.93
N THR A 41 -18.45 2.80 -14.88
CA THR A 41 -18.41 4.25 -14.64
C THR A 41 -16.98 4.68 -14.24
N VAL A 42 -16.72 5.99 -14.26
CA VAL A 42 -15.43 6.54 -13.77
C VAL A 42 -15.19 6.14 -12.31
N ALA A 43 -16.24 6.14 -11.48
CA ALA A 43 -16.13 5.70 -10.08
C ALA A 43 -15.73 4.22 -10.00
N THR A 44 -16.41 3.33 -10.73
CA THR A 44 -16.11 1.89 -10.78
C THR A 44 -14.69 1.62 -11.29
N PHE A 45 -14.20 2.40 -12.26
CA PHE A 45 -12.82 2.32 -12.71
C PHE A 45 -11.84 2.64 -11.57
N HIS A 46 -12.05 3.75 -10.84
CA HIS A 46 -11.22 4.08 -9.69
C HIS A 46 -11.29 3.02 -8.59
N LEU A 47 -12.46 2.42 -8.35
CA LEU A 47 -12.61 1.31 -7.42
C LEU A 47 -11.78 0.09 -7.82
N GLY A 48 -11.78 -0.28 -9.11
CA GLY A 48 -10.95 -1.37 -9.62
C GLY A 48 -9.45 -1.10 -9.48
N VAL A 49 -9.01 0.14 -9.78
CA VAL A 49 -7.60 0.54 -9.58
C VAL A 49 -7.24 0.60 -8.09
N ALA A 50 -8.16 1.03 -7.22
CA ALA A 50 -7.97 1.00 -5.77
C ALA A 50 -7.71 -0.43 -5.30
N PHE A 51 -8.56 -1.40 -5.67
CA PHE A 51 -8.33 -2.80 -5.33
C PHE A 51 -7.06 -3.39 -5.96
N PHE A 52 -6.67 -2.95 -7.16
CA PHE A 52 -5.43 -3.41 -7.79
C PHE A 52 -4.20 -2.95 -7.00
N THR A 53 -4.13 -1.64 -6.70
CA THR A 53 -3.05 -1.06 -5.90
C THR A 53 -3.05 -1.58 -4.47
N PHE A 54 -4.24 -1.86 -3.91
CA PHE A 54 -4.38 -2.49 -2.61
C PHE A 54 -3.90 -3.94 -2.60
N GLY A 55 -4.19 -4.71 -3.65
CA GLY A 55 -3.66 -6.07 -3.80
C GLY A 55 -2.13 -6.08 -3.87
N LEU A 56 -1.53 -5.13 -4.61
CA LEU A 56 -0.07 -4.97 -4.62
C LEU A 56 0.45 -4.64 -3.23
N PHE A 57 -0.22 -3.75 -2.48
CA PHE A 57 0.10 -3.44 -1.08
C PHE A 57 0.04 -4.68 -0.17
N GLU A 58 -1.01 -5.50 -0.30
CA GLU A 58 -1.20 -6.72 0.49
C GLU A 58 -0.14 -7.80 0.20
N ILE A 59 0.41 -7.86 -1.02
CA ILE A 59 1.59 -8.71 -1.30
C ILE A 59 2.73 -8.41 -0.31
N GLY A 60 2.94 -7.14 0.03
CA GLY A 60 3.99 -6.75 0.98
C GLY A 60 3.75 -7.36 2.36
N TYR A 61 2.51 -7.30 2.85
CA TYR A 61 2.16 -7.94 4.12
C TYR A 61 2.22 -9.45 4.06
N PHE A 62 1.80 -10.06 2.95
CA PHE A 62 1.97 -11.49 2.75
C PHE A 62 3.45 -11.88 2.79
N MET A 63 4.32 -11.17 2.09
CA MET A 63 5.77 -11.42 2.13
C MET A 63 6.36 -11.25 3.53
N ALA A 64 5.87 -10.27 4.31
CA ALA A 64 6.28 -10.07 5.70
C ALA A 64 5.84 -11.22 6.62
N ALA A 65 4.63 -11.75 6.40
CA ALA A 65 4.04 -12.84 7.16
C ALA A 65 4.64 -14.20 6.81
N PHE A 66 4.96 -14.40 5.53
CA PHE A 66 5.41 -15.64 4.93
C PHE A 66 6.90 -15.88 5.11
N TYR A 67 7.73 -14.83 5.15
CA TYR A 67 9.18 -15.00 5.05
C TYR A 67 9.94 -14.33 6.21
N TYR A 68 10.58 -15.14 7.05
CA TYR A 68 11.30 -14.69 8.24
C TYR A 68 12.79 -14.47 7.95
N HIS A 69 13.11 -13.46 7.16
CA HIS A 69 14.50 -13.11 6.79
C HIS A 69 14.67 -11.59 6.70
N PRO A 70 15.87 -11.02 6.93
CA PRO A 70 16.09 -9.57 6.82
C PRO A 70 15.67 -8.97 5.47
N ILE A 71 15.76 -9.74 4.38
CA ILE A 71 15.30 -9.29 3.06
C ILE A 71 13.77 -9.12 3.01
N ALA A 72 13.01 -9.80 3.87
CA ALA A 72 11.59 -9.58 3.97
C ALA A 72 11.30 -8.15 4.44
N ALA A 73 12.20 -7.48 5.17
CA ALA A 73 12.01 -6.08 5.60
C ALA A 73 11.83 -5.09 4.43
N TYR A 74 12.25 -5.46 3.21
CA TYR A 74 11.99 -4.65 2.02
C TYR A 74 10.50 -4.57 1.64
N HIS A 75 9.63 -5.41 2.21
CA HIS A 75 8.18 -5.27 2.04
C HIS A 75 7.67 -3.87 2.45
N ARG A 76 8.36 -3.19 3.37
CA ARG A 76 8.01 -1.84 3.86
C ARG A 76 8.03 -0.79 2.74
N TRP A 77 8.91 -0.96 1.76
CA TRP A 77 8.95 -0.11 0.57
C TRP A 77 7.68 -0.25 -0.25
N LEU A 78 7.24 -1.49 -0.41
CA LEU A 78 6.05 -1.83 -1.17
C LEU A 78 4.78 -1.38 -0.43
N THR A 79 4.66 -1.65 0.88
CA THR A 79 3.50 -1.21 1.67
C THR A 79 3.46 0.32 1.85
N GLY A 80 4.60 0.95 2.16
CA GLY A 80 4.69 2.39 2.38
C GLY A 80 4.38 3.22 1.13
N CYS A 81 4.82 2.78 -0.05
CA CYS A 81 4.60 3.51 -1.29
C CYS A 81 3.19 3.28 -1.89
N LEU A 82 2.59 2.09 -1.71
CA LEU A 82 1.34 1.73 -2.39
C LEU A 82 0.06 2.06 -1.61
N ILE A 83 0.14 2.31 -0.30
CA ILE A 83 -1.06 2.67 0.47
C ILE A 83 -1.64 4.04 0.04
N LEU A 84 -0.78 4.99 -0.32
CA LEU A 84 -1.18 6.35 -0.69
C LEU A 84 -1.93 6.41 -2.03
N PRO A 85 -1.47 5.77 -3.13
CA PRO A 85 -2.28 5.66 -4.33
C PRO A 85 -3.57 4.87 -4.10
N THR A 86 -3.55 3.83 -3.26
CA THR A 86 -4.75 3.07 -2.89
C THR A 86 -5.82 3.97 -2.27
N ILE A 87 -5.47 4.74 -1.23
CA ILE A 87 -6.37 5.70 -0.58
C ILE A 87 -6.87 6.75 -1.57
N THR A 88 -6.01 7.22 -2.47
CA THR A 88 -6.38 8.20 -3.49
C THR A 88 -7.48 7.64 -4.40
N HIS A 89 -7.33 6.41 -4.89
CA HIS A 89 -8.32 5.79 -5.76
C HIS A 89 -9.62 5.44 -5.03
N PHE A 90 -9.58 5.02 -3.76
CA PHE A 90 -10.80 4.90 -2.95
C PHE A 90 -11.52 6.24 -2.77
N THR A 91 -10.77 7.31 -2.48
CA THR A 91 -11.34 8.67 -2.38
C THR A 91 -12.04 9.07 -3.67
N GLN A 92 -11.43 8.77 -4.82
CA GLN A 92 -12.00 9.08 -6.13
C GLN A 92 -13.27 8.28 -6.45
N PHE A 93 -13.37 7.05 -5.96
CA PHE A 93 -14.63 6.31 -6.02
C PHE A 93 -15.72 7.06 -5.25
N PHE A 94 -15.49 7.42 -3.99
CA PHE A 94 -16.50 8.10 -3.15
C PHE A 94 -16.91 9.48 -3.68
N ILE A 95 -15.98 10.28 -4.19
CA ILE A 95 -16.29 11.62 -4.74
C ILE A 95 -17.15 11.54 -6.00
N ARG A 96 -16.96 10.50 -6.81
CA ARG A 96 -17.56 10.38 -8.16
C ARG A 96 -18.78 9.47 -8.18
N TYR A 97 -19.04 8.73 -7.11
CA TYR A 97 -20.23 7.92 -6.92
C TYR A 97 -21.35 8.74 -6.25
N PRO A 98 -22.63 8.55 -6.61
CA PRO A 98 -23.14 7.74 -7.72
C PRO A 98 -23.09 8.48 -9.08
N SER A 99 -22.93 9.80 -9.06
CA SER A 99 -22.90 10.65 -10.25
C SER A 99 -21.66 11.55 -10.25
N ASN A 100 -20.93 11.58 -11.36
CA ASN A 100 -19.67 12.33 -11.52
C ASN A 100 -19.89 13.84 -11.75
N ASN A 101 -20.74 14.47 -10.94
CA ASN A 101 -21.16 15.87 -11.11
C ASN A 101 -20.01 16.84 -10.80
N ASN A 102 -19.20 16.55 -9.78
CA ASN A 102 -18.12 17.41 -9.33
C ASN A 102 -16.77 17.03 -9.96
N ARG A 103 -16.73 16.88 -11.30
CA ARG A 103 -15.55 16.40 -12.03
C ARG A 103 -14.28 17.23 -11.75
N LYS A 104 -14.41 18.56 -11.64
CA LYS A 104 -13.29 19.48 -11.35
C LYS A 104 -12.71 19.25 -9.95
N PHE A 105 -13.58 19.15 -8.94
CA PHE A 105 -13.15 18.86 -7.57
C PHE A 105 -12.47 17.49 -7.47
N GLY A 106 -13.06 16.44 -8.07
CA GLY A 106 -12.45 15.12 -8.10
C GLY A 106 -11.06 15.12 -8.75
N PHE A 107 -10.89 15.84 -9.85
CA PHE A 107 -9.58 15.98 -10.51
C PHE A 107 -8.54 16.67 -9.61
N TRP A 108 -8.85 17.85 -9.08
CA TRP A 108 -7.91 18.58 -8.21
C TRP A 108 -7.59 17.83 -6.92
N MET A 109 -8.57 17.18 -6.33
CA MET A 109 -8.36 16.32 -5.16
C MET A 109 -7.40 15.17 -5.50
N MET A 110 -7.57 14.52 -6.65
CA MET A 110 -6.67 13.44 -7.08
C MET A 110 -5.22 13.94 -7.23
N VAL A 111 -5.04 15.08 -7.90
CA VAL A 111 -3.71 15.69 -8.10
C VAL A 111 -3.07 16.03 -6.75
N PHE A 112 -3.81 16.69 -5.87
CA PHE A 112 -3.36 17.02 -4.53
C PHE A 112 -2.95 15.77 -3.74
N GLN A 113 -3.79 14.73 -3.73
CA GLN A 113 -3.50 13.48 -3.03
C GLN A 113 -2.28 12.75 -3.58
N HIS A 114 -2.05 12.76 -4.90
CA HIS A 114 -0.83 12.18 -5.49
C HIS A 114 0.42 12.99 -5.15
N ILE A 115 0.36 14.32 -5.18
CA ILE A 115 1.48 15.19 -4.81
C ILE A 115 1.84 14.97 -3.33
N LEU A 116 0.84 15.05 -2.44
CA LEU A 116 1.03 14.78 -1.02
C LEU A 116 1.55 13.35 -0.80
N GLY A 117 0.97 12.39 -1.52
CA GLY A 117 1.39 11.00 -1.49
C GLY A 117 2.86 10.81 -1.87
N PHE A 118 3.30 11.48 -2.93
CA PHE A 118 4.70 11.47 -3.37
C PHE A 118 5.62 12.11 -2.34
N ILE A 119 5.26 13.25 -1.76
CA ILE A 119 6.04 13.91 -0.71
C ILE A 119 6.20 12.98 0.51
N VAL A 120 5.11 12.36 0.96
CA VAL A 120 5.13 11.41 2.08
C VAL A 120 5.95 10.17 1.73
N ALA A 121 5.84 9.63 0.52
CA ALA A 121 6.65 8.49 0.07
C ALA A 121 8.15 8.84 0.05
N CYS A 122 8.53 10.01 -0.43
CA CYS A 122 9.92 10.50 -0.38
C CYS A 122 10.40 10.69 1.07
N PHE A 123 9.55 11.24 1.94
CA PHE A 123 9.86 11.37 3.37
C PHE A 123 10.08 10.01 4.02
N LEU A 124 9.19 9.04 3.79
CA LEU A 124 9.34 7.66 4.26
C LEU A 124 10.57 6.98 3.66
N PHE A 125 10.94 7.30 2.42
CA PHE A 125 12.13 6.76 1.78
C PHE A 125 13.40 7.24 2.45
N ILE A 126 13.51 8.55 2.68
CA ILE A 126 14.62 9.13 3.46
C ILE A 126 14.60 8.54 4.88
N LEU A 127 13.41 8.36 5.45
CA LEU A 127 13.24 7.76 6.77
C LEU A 127 13.84 6.34 6.81
N LEU A 128 13.49 5.48 5.86
CA LEU A 128 13.96 4.09 5.87
C LEU A 128 15.46 3.95 5.51
N LEU A 129 16.07 4.95 4.85
CA LEU A 129 17.48 4.91 4.45
C LEU A 129 18.48 5.26 5.56
N PHE A 130 18.10 6.11 6.54
CA PHE A 130 19.02 6.64 7.57
C PHE A 130 18.69 6.19 9.00
N PRO A 131 18.71 4.88 9.32
CA PRO A 131 18.24 4.32 10.59
C PRO A 131 18.86 4.95 11.85
N LYS A 132 20.09 5.47 11.77
CA LYS A 132 20.80 6.10 12.89
C LYS A 132 20.32 7.51 13.26
N ARG A 133 19.60 8.22 12.38
CA ARG A 133 19.09 9.59 12.67
C ARG A 133 17.78 9.59 13.49
N TYR A 134 17.12 8.44 13.66
CA TYR A 134 15.79 8.35 14.31
C TYR A 134 15.79 8.39 15.82
N ILE A 135 16.84 7.92 16.49
CA ILE A 135 16.92 7.99 17.96
C ILE A 135 16.81 9.45 18.42
N ILE A 136 17.45 10.37 17.68
CA ILE A 136 17.48 11.79 17.99
C ILE A 136 16.12 12.47 17.70
N LEU A 137 15.46 12.14 16.58
CA LEU A 137 14.19 12.78 16.22
C LEU A 137 13.01 12.31 17.10
N LEU A 138 12.99 11.02 17.48
CA LEU A 138 12.01 10.47 18.43
C LEU A 138 12.23 11.01 19.85
N LEU A 139 13.49 11.24 20.26
CA LEU A 139 13.82 11.97 21.50
C LEU A 139 13.27 13.40 21.46
N ILE A 140 13.43 14.14 20.36
CA ILE A 140 12.95 15.52 20.25
C ILE A 140 11.42 15.60 20.28
N ILE A 141 10.72 14.72 19.57
CA ILE A 141 9.24 14.68 19.57
C ILE A 141 8.69 14.18 20.92
N GLY A 142 9.39 13.23 21.57
CA GLY A 142 9.05 12.75 22.92
C GLY A 142 9.31 13.76 24.04
N ILE A 143 10.25 14.70 23.84
CA ILE A 143 10.53 15.82 24.76
C ILE A 143 9.51 16.96 24.57
N LEU A 144 9.00 17.18 23.35
CA LEU A 144 7.97 18.19 23.06
C LEU A 144 6.54 17.79 23.47
N THR A 145 6.34 16.54 23.93
CA THR A 145 5.04 15.99 24.36
C THR A 145 4.97 15.70 25.86
N ARG A 146 5.91 16.24 26.65
CA ARG A 146 5.85 16.34 28.12
C ARG A 146 5.92 17.79 28.55
#